data_AF-A0A8S9UCF5-F1
#
_entry.id   AF-A0A8S9UCF5-F1
#
_cell.length_a   1.000
_cell.length_b   1.000
_cell.length_c   1.000
_cell.angle_alpha   90.00
_cell.angle_beta   90.00
_cell.angle_gamma   90.00
#
_symmetry.space_group_name_H-M   'P 1'
#
loop_
_entity.id
_entity.type
_entity.pdbx_description
1 polymer ?
#
loop_
_entity_poly.entity_id
_entity_poly.type
_entity_poly.pdbx_seq_one_letter_code
_entity_poly.pdbx_strand_id
1 'polypeptide(L)'
;MEIDGNAYMDYYYSHALISRGDYFTLLDYCDHDVAQCMFTEVNCTSRCEEAVLKAHEAADTGEFNHYYIYGDVCHLKNKQRGALHSHLLDKVDPKIQMHRGVVGPCAGDFTDALLNRLDVQEALHIEGELPVKWVDCQPYISHNFDRTFSSLDKYRKLLGNDLKVLIYSGDADSVVNFIGTQRWITEDDGLALKPASPWRAWLGPDDQIAGYHQRFELGLTFKTVKGAGHMVPAVRPLHGLHLFDCFIFGDDKCTAITYPTDPFEREAAGGAFGPASKKDDDDEHHDAALAQQTSATVSQANATAEAASGATVSLFIGCAFLILATTVYAHRRRRQNGHRRQQYHPI
;
A
#
# COMPACT_ATOMS: atom_id res chain seq x y z
N MET A 1 24.57 -16.93 -9.74
CA MET A 1 24.27 -15.76 -8.90
C MET A 1 23.90 -14.68 -9.85
N GLU A 2 22.61 -14.45 -9.98
CA GLU A 2 22.01 -13.58 -10.99
C GLU A 2 21.15 -12.53 -10.26
N ILE A 3 20.93 -11.39 -10.91
CA ILE A 3 19.94 -10.43 -10.44
C ILE A 3 18.62 -10.86 -11.06
N ASP A 4 17.61 -11.16 -10.24
CA ASP A 4 16.28 -11.45 -10.75
C ASP A 4 15.57 -10.16 -11.19
N GLY A 5 15.89 -9.72 -12.40
CA GLY A 5 15.23 -8.58 -13.04
C GLY A 5 13.80 -8.91 -13.50
N ASN A 6 13.49 -10.19 -13.70
CA ASN A 6 12.16 -10.61 -14.16
C ASN A 6 11.09 -10.36 -13.11
N ALA A 7 11.45 -10.43 -11.82
CA ALA A 7 10.54 -10.07 -10.74
C ALA A 7 9.93 -8.67 -10.88
N TYR A 8 10.66 -7.69 -11.44
CA TYR A 8 10.09 -6.37 -11.71
C TYR A 8 8.92 -6.43 -12.70
N MET A 9 9.08 -7.19 -13.77
CA MET A 9 8.06 -7.28 -14.82
C MET A 9 6.87 -8.12 -14.37
N ASP A 10 7.12 -9.20 -13.63
CA ASP A 10 6.07 -9.98 -12.97
C ASP A 10 5.27 -9.11 -11.99
N TYR A 11 5.96 -8.25 -11.24
CA TYR A 11 5.34 -7.32 -10.33
C TYR A 11 4.49 -6.28 -11.07
N TYR A 12 5.04 -5.64 -12.11
CA TYR A 12 4.32 -4.61 -12.88
C TYR A 12 3.08 -5.19 -13.55
N TYR A 13 3.19 -6.39 -14.12
CA TYR A 13 2.04 -7.06 -14.74
C TYR A 13 0.99 -7.46 -13.69
N SER A 14 1.40 -8.06 -12.57
CA SER A 14 0.47 -8.49 -11.52
C SER A 14 -0.27 -7.33 -10.83
N HIS A 15 0.27 -6.12 -10.90
CA HIS A 15 -0.33 -4.90 -10.36
C HIS A 15 -0.97 -4.00 -11.42
N ALA A 16 -1.17 -4.52 -12.63
CA ALA A 16 -1.81 -3.81 -13.75
C ALA A 16 -1.10 -2.49 -14.16
N LEU A 17 0.21 -2.39 -13.91
CA LEU A 17 1.05 -1.27 -14.34
C LEU A 17 1.44 -1.39 -15.81
N ILE A 18 1.48 -2.62 -16.34
CA ILE A 18 1.73 -2.88 -17.76
C ILE A 18 0.67 -3.83 -18.34
N SER A 19 0.46 -3.75 -19.64
CA SER A 19 -0.49 -4.64 -20.31
C SER A 19 0.08 -6.06 -20.41
N ARG A 20 -0.81 -7.05 -20.56
CA ARG A 20 -0.42 -8.44 -20.86
C ARG A 20 0.43 -8.55 -22.14
N GLY A 21 0.20 -7.68 -23.12
CA GLY A 21 0.96 -7.66 -24.36
C GLY A 21 2.40 -7.20 -24.17
N ASP A 22 2.58 -6.14 -23.36
CA ASP A 22 3.92 -5.63 -23.02
C ASP A 22 4.69 -6.64 -22.18
N TYR A 23 4.03 -7.26 -21.20
CA TYR A 23 4.63 -8.33 -20.38
C TYR A 23 5.17 -9.51 -21.22
N PHE A 24 4.38 -10.04 -22.17
CA PHE A 24 4.88 -11.13 -23.02
C PHE A 24 5.94 -10.68 -24.02
N THR A 25 5.90 -9.44 -24.47
CA THR A 25 6.94 -8.89 -25.34
C THR A 25 8.27 -8.81 -24.61
N LEU A 26 8.26 -8.41 -23.32
CA LEU A 26 9.44 -8.44 -22.45
C LEU A 26 10.00 -9.86 -22.31
N LEU A 27 9.16 -10.84 -21.96
CA LEU A 27 9.61 -12.22 -21.79
C LEU A 27 10.24 -12.80 -23.07
N ASP A 28 9.65 -12.51 -24.23
CA ASP A 28 10.14 -13.00 -25.53
C ASP A 28 11.42 -12.28 -25.98
N TYR A 29 11.49 -10.95 -25.85
CA TYR A 29 12.59 -10.16 -26.43
C TYR A 29 13.83 -10.12 -25.53
N CYS A 30 13.66 -10.36 -24.23
CA CYS A 30 14.72 -10.33 -23.24
C CYS A 30 15.25 -11.72 -22.87
N ASP A 31 14.81 -12.79 -23.55
CA ASP A 31 15.19 -14.17 -23.22
C ASP A 31 14.99 -14.53 -21.73
N HIS A 32 13.99 -13.92 -21.07
CA HIS A 32 13.78 -14.01 -19.62
C HIS A 32 14.98 -13.54 -18.78
N ASP A 33 15.74 -12.53 -19.22
CA ASP A 33 16.76 -11.84 -18.42
C ASP A 33 16.64 -10.33 -18.61
N VAL A 34 15.58 -9.77 -18.04
CA VAL A 34 15.32 -8.32 -18.07
C VAL A 34 16.39 -7.55 -17.27
N ALA A 35 17.09 -8.21 -16.35
CA ALA A 35 18.09 -7.55 -15.51
C ALA A 35 19.24 -6.96 -16.32
N GLN A 36 19.60 -7.58 -17.46
CA GLN A 36 20.65 -7.07 -18.33
C GLN A 36 20.41 -5.62 -18.75
N CYS A 37 19.18 -5.28 -19.17
CA CYS A 37 18.84 -3.92 -19.59
C CYS A 37 18.62 -2.92 -18.44
N MET A 38 18.45 -3.40 -17.20
CA MET A 38 18.01 -2.53 -16.08
C MET A 38 19.08 -2.34 -15.00
N PHE A 39 19.83 -3.37 -14.67
CA PHE A 39 20.64 -3.41 -13.45
C PHE A 39 22.11 -3.77 -13.67
N THR A 40 22.47 -4.20 -14.88
CA THR A 40 23.84 -4.62 -15.19
C THR A 40 24.52 -3.67 -16.16
N GLU A 41 25.85 -3.79 -16.27
CA GLU A 41 26.64 -3.09 -17.29
C GLU A 41 26.74 -3.89 -18.60
N VAL A 42 26.11 -5.06 -18.67
CA VAL A 42 26.12 -5.91 -19.87
C VAL A 42 25.13 -5.34 -20.88
N ASN A 43 25.58 -5.13 -22.11
CA ASN A 43 24.71 -4.68 -23.20
C ASN A 43 23.64 -5.73 -23.47
N CYS A 44 22.38 -5.35 -23.35
CA CYS A 44 21.25 -6.17 -23.76
C CYS A 44 20.93 -5.98 -25.26
N THR A 45 20.02 -6.80 -25.81
CA THR A 45 19.62 -6.68 -27.21
C THR A 45 18.78 -5.41 -27.42
N SER A 46 18.87 -4.79 -28.60
CA SER A 46 18.08 -3.59 -28.91
C SER A 46 16.56 -3.82 -28.83
N ARG A 47 16.11 -5.06 -29.10
CA ARG A 47 14.70 -5.44 -28.95
C ARG A 47 14.27 -5.52 -27.49
N CYS A 48 15.11 -6.08 -26.62
CA CYS A 48 14.83 -6.10 -25.18
C CYS A 48 14.83 -4.67 -24.61
N GLU A 49 15.81 -3.85 -24.99
CA GLU A 49 15.91 -2.45 -24.56
C GLU A 49 14.63 -1.66 -24.93
N GLU A 50 14.16 -1.77 -26.17
CA GLU A 50 12.90 -1.15 -26.61
C GLU A 50 11.69 -1.66 -25.82
N ALA A 51 11.61 -2.97 -25.55
CA ALA A 51 10.53 -3.55 -24.76
C ALA A 51 10.53 -3.04 -23.31
N VAL A 52 11.71 -2.92 -22.69
CA VAL A 52 11.90 -2.38 -21.34
C VAL A 52 11.47 -0.92 -21.28
N LEU A 53 11.94 -0.09 -22.21
CA LEU A 53 11.54 1.32 -22.30
C LEU A 53 10.02 1.47 -22.45
N LYS A 54 9.42 0.71 -23.37
CA LYS A 54 7.97 0.73 -23.59
C LYS A 54 7.18 0.33 -22.34
N ALA A 55 7.67 -0.65 -21.58
CA ALA A 55 7.04 -1.07 -20.33
C ALA A 55 7.13 0.01 -19.24
N HIS A 56 8.27 0.70 -19.12
CA HIS A 56 8.43 1.83 -18.20
C HIS A 56 7.53 3.02 -18.58
N GLU A 57 7.44 3.33 -19.87
CA GLU A 57 6.53 4.34 -20.40
C GLU A 57 5.07 3.99 -20.12
N ALA A 58 4.67 2.73 -20.33
CA ALA A 58 3.32 2.26 -20.07
C ALA A 58 2.94 2.34 -18.58
N ALA A 59 3.89 2.02 -17.69
CA ALA A 59 3.73 2.14 -16.24
C ALA A 59 3.81 3.58 -15.73
N ASP A 60 4.25 4.53 -16.57
CA ASP A 60 4.51 5.93 -16.22
C ASP A 60 5.38 6.05 -14.95
N THR A 61 6.52 5.36 -14.94
CA THR A 61 7.40 5.22 -13.75
C THR A 61 7.94 6.54 -13.21
N GLY A 62 7.78 7.64 -13.93
CA GLY A 62 8.12 8.98 -13.46
C GLY A 62 7.04 9.65 -12.60
N GLU A 63 5.79 9.21 -12.72
CA GLU A 63 4.63 9.92 -12.16
C GLU A 63 3.95 9.17 -11.00
N PHE A 64 4.24 7.88 -10.78
CA PHE A 64 3.76 7.14 -9.61
C PHE A 64 4.85 6.92 -8.56
N ASN A 65 4.42 6.66 -7.32
CA ASN A 65 5.33 6.38 -6.23
C ASN A 65 5.86 4.94 -6.30
N HIS A 66 7.06 4.73 -6.82
CA HIS A 66 7.67 3.39 -6.94
C HIS A 66 7.91 2.69 -5.59
N TYR A 67 8.08 3.45 -4.50
CA TYR A 67 8.21 2.89 -3.17
C TYR A 67 6.87 2.48 -2.54
N TYR A 68 5.75 2.94 -3.08
CA TYR A 68 4.42 2.53 -2.64
C TYR A 68 3.41 2.78 -3.75
N ILE A 69 3.09 1.76 -4.55
CA ILE A 69 2.33 1.92 -5.81
C ILE A 69 0.89 2.44 -5.64
N TYR A 70 0.35 2.38 -4.42
CA TYR A 70 -0.96 2.93 -4.08
C TYR A 70 -0.88 4.32 -3.43
N GLY A 71 0.33 4.85 -3.26
CA GLY A 71 0.59 6.17 -2.69
C GLY A 71 0.66 7.25 -3.76
N ASP A 72 0.17 8.43 -3.41
CA ASP A 72 0.29 9.62 -4.24
C ASP A 72 1.74 10.14 -4.29
N VAL A 73 2.02 11.00 -5.27
CA VAL A 73 3.30 11.74 -5.43
C VAL A 73 3.12 13.21 -5.04
N CYS A 74 4.18 13.82 -4.49
CA CYS A 74 4.12 15.22 -4.06
C CYS A 74 4.25 16.17 -5.26
N HIS A 75 3.14 16.81 -5.66
CA HIS A 75 3.15 17.84 -6.71
C HIS A 75 3.24 19.28 -6.17
N LEU A 76 3.27 19.48 -4.86
CA LEU A 76 3.30 20.82 -4.28
C LEU A 76 4.65 21.50 -4.54
N LYS A 77 4.61 22.72 -5.06
CA LYS A 77 5.79 23.50 -5.42
C LYS A 77 5.96 24.70 -4.50
N ASN A 78 7.16 25.30 -4.49
CA ASN A 78 7.46 26.51 -3.72
C ASN A 78 7.10 26.35 -2.21
N LYS A 79 6.72 27.45 -1.56
CA LYS A 79 6.30 27.50 -0.14
C LYS A 79 4.89 26.93 0.13
N GLN A 80 4.21 26.36 -0.89
CA GLN A 80 2.85 25.79 -0.72
C GLN A 80 2.84 24.67 0.32
N ARG A 81 3.89 23.85 0.32
CA ARG A 81 4.09 22.72 1.25
C ARG A 81 4.11 23.18 2.71
N GLY A 82 4.97 24.15 3.01
CA GLY A 82 5.09 24.71 4.35
C GLY A 82 3.78 25.33 4.84
N ALA A 83 3.09 26.08 3.97
CA ALA A 83 1.79 26.68 4.31
C ALA A 83 0.72 25.63 4.64
N LEU A 84 0.62 24.55 3.84
CA LEU A 84 -0.33 23.47 4.12
C LEU A 84 0.02 22.74 5.41
N HIS A 85 1.30 22.41 5.63
CA HIS A 85 1.72 21.68 6.81
C HIS A 85 1.48 22.46 8.10
N SER A 86 1.82 23.75 8.13
CA SER A 86 1.52 24.63 9.28
C SER A 86 0.01 24.66 9.58
N HIS A 87 -0.82 24.80 8.55
CA HIS A 87 -2.28 24.79 8.72
C HIS A 87 -2.83 23.45 9.23
N LEU A 88 -2.22 22.33 8.86
CA LEU A 88 -2.59 21.02 9.39
C LEU A 88 -2.18 20.89 10.87
N LEU A 89 -0.96 21.31 11.23
CA LEU A 89 -0.51 21.30 12.62
C LEU A 89 -1.39 22.18 13.52
N ASP A 90 -1.84 23.34 13.03
CA ASP A 90 -2.75 24.23 13.76
C ASP A 90 -4.14 23.61 13.99
N LYS A 91 -4.54 22.65 13.14
CA LYS A 91 -5.85 21.99 13.20
C LYS A 91 -5.86 20.67 13.95
N VAL A 92 -4.72 20.01 14.07
CA VAL A 92 -4.61 18.73 14.78
C VAL A 92 -4.31 19.03 16.25
N ASP A 93 -5.31 18.85 17.12
CA ASP A 93 -5.17 18.88 18.60
C ASP A 93 -3.93 18.07 19.03
N PRO A 94 -3.12 18.45 20.03
CA PRO A 94 -1.87 17.76 20.42
C PRO A 94 -2.06 16.31 20.91
N LYS A 95 -3.29 15.78 20.83
CA LYS A 95 -3.59 14.38 21.04
C LYS A 95 -2.88 13.60 19.97
N ILE A 96 -1.78 12.99 20.39
CA ILE A 96 -1.00 12.00 19.67
C ILE A 96 -1.97 10.99 19.05
N GLN A 97 -2.31 11.18 17.78
CA GLN A 97 -3.03 10.21 16.98
C GLN A 97 -2.00 9.14 16.60
N MET A 98 -1.73 8.21 17.52
CA MET A 98 -0.94 7.04 17.16
C MET A 98 -1.76 6.19 16.19
N HIS A 99 -1.24 6.13 14.95
CA HIS A 99 -1.17 4.96 14.07
C HIS A 99 -2.34 4.58 13.13
N ARG A 100 -2.96 5.57 12.47
CA ARG A 100 -3.45 5.40 11.08
C ARG A 100 -3.17 6.62 10.20
N GLY A 101 -2.06 7.31 10.46
CA GLY A 101 -1.63 8.39 9.59
C GLY A 101 -1.26 7.83 8.21
N VAL A 102 -1.95 8.28 7.16
CA VAL A 102 -1.44 8.12 5.79
C VAL A 102 -0.14 8.91 5.73
N VAL A 103 0.97 8.24 5.40
CA VAL A 103 2.21 8.95 5.05
C VAL A 103 1.90 9.77 3.81
N GLY A 104 1.70 11.07 4.00
CA GLY A 104 1.36 11.96 2.90
C GLY A 104 2.48 12.01 1.86
N PRO A 105 2.16 12.30 0.60
CA PRO A 105 3.13 12.30 -0.50
C PRO A 105 4.34 13.20 -0.26
N CYS A 106 4.18 14.27 0.52
CA CYS A 106 5.23 15.25 0.81
C CYS A 106 5.92 15.03 2.18
N ALA A 107 5.79 13.84 2.80
CA ALA A 107 6.34 13.59 4.14
C ALA A 107 7.86 13.79 4.26
N GLY A 108 8.60 13.42 3.21
CA GLY A 108 10.05 13.66 3.14
C GLY A 108 10.38 15.15 3.27
N ASP A 109 9.67 16.02 2.53
CA ASP A 109 9.89 17.47 2.55
C ASP A 109 9.72 18.09 3.94
N PHE A 110 8.79 17.56 4.75
CA PHE A 110 8.59 18.04 6.12
C PHE A 110 9.75 17.62 7.02
N THR A 111 10.33 16.44 6.78
CA THR A 111 11.52 15.95 7.48
C THR A 111 12.74 16.80 7.10
N ASP A 112 12.95 17.07 5.81
CA ASP A 112 13.97 17.99 5.30
C ASP A 112 13.88 19.36 5.96
N ALA A 113 12.67 19.94 6.00
CA ALA A 113 12.45 21.25 6.59
C ALA A 113 12.75 21.27 8.10
N LEU A 114 12.37 20.21 8.82
CA LEU A 114 12.62 20.09 10.26
C LEU A 114 14.12 19.97 10.57
N LEU A 115 14.81 19.05 9.90
CA LEU A 115 16.23 18.75 10.16
C LEU A 115 17.18 19.86 9.70
N ASN A 116 16.73 20.78 8.84
CA ASN A 116 17.48 21.96 8.43
C ASN A 116 17.25 23.21 9.32
N ARG A 117 16.45 23.12 10.39
CA ARG A 117 16.31 24.23 11.34
C ARG A 117 17.51 24.29 12.29
N LEU A 118 18.00 25.50 12.55
CA LEU A 118 19.13 25.74 13.46
C LEU A 118 18.84 25.20 14.87
N ASP A 119 17.67 25.49 15.43
CA ASP A 119 17.32 25.06 16.79
C ASP A 119 17.21 23.53 16.91
N VAL A 120 16.78 22.84 15.85
CA VAL A 120 16.78 21.37 15.78
C VAL A 120 18.21 20.83 15.70
N GLN A 121 19.08 21.44 14.89
CA GLN A 121 20.48 21.01 14.79
C GLN A 121 21.26 21.27 16.08
N GLU A 122 21.01 22.39 16.76
CA GLU A 122 21.55 22.67 18.09
C GLU A 122 21.07 21.63 19.11
N ALA A 123 19.78 21.28 19.11
CA ALA A 123 19.21 20.25 20.00
C ALA A 123 19.73 18.83 19.71
N LEU A 124 20.07 18.53 18.45
CA LEU A 124 20.71 17.27 18.05
C LEU A 124 22.23 17.27 18.24
N HIS A 125 22.79 18.37 18.75
CA HIS A 125 24.24 18.57 18.95
C HIS A 125 25.06 18.34 17.68
N ILE A 126 24.59 18.85 16.53
CA ILE A 126 25.36 18.77 15.28
C ILE A 126 26.63 19.62 15.42
N GLU A 127 27.79 19.00 15.20
CA GLU A 127 29.08 19.67 15.27
C GLU A 127 29.42 20.39 13.95
N GLY A 128 30.12 21.52 14.04
CA GLY A 128 30.60 22.30 12.89
C GLY A 128 30.00 23.71 12.80
N GLU A 129 30.12 24.32 11.61
CA GLU A 129 29.51 25.62 11.33
C GLU A 129 28.02 25.45 11.01
N LEU A 130 27.15 25.82 11.96
CA LEU A 130 25.70 25.71 11.82
C LEU A 130 25.07 26.95 11.14
N PRO A 131 23.95 26.77 10.42
CA PRO A 131 23.29 25.50 10.11
C PRO A 131 24.01 24.71 9.00
N VAL A 132 24.17 23.41 9.19
CA VAL A 132 24.66 22.50 8.15
C VAL A 132 23.48 22.09 7.28
N LYS A 133 23.68 22.06 5.96
CA LYS A 133 22.63 21.55 5.06
C LYS A 133 22.48 20.04 5.23
N TRP A 134 21.36 19.62 5.77
CA TRP A 134 20.93 18.23 5.78
C TRP A 134 20.19 17.89 4.48
N VAL A 135 20.44 16.70 3.95
CA VAL A 135 19.73 16.09 2.81
C VAL A 135 19.47 14.63 3.14
N ASP A 136 18.36 14.09 2.66
CA ASP A 136 17.93 12.71 2.91
C ASP A 136 18.90 11.68 2.31
N CYS A 137 19.25 11.86 1.04
CA CYS A 137 20.13 11.01 0.27
C CYS A 137 21.18 11.88 -0.43
N GLN A 138 22.47 11.56 -0.24
CA GLN A 138 23.55 12.31 -0.87
C GLN A 138 23.86 11.74 -2.26
N PRO A 139 23.50 12.41 -3.38
CA PRO A 139 23.68 11.85 -4.71
C PRO A 139 25.15 11.59 -5.05
N TYR A 140 26.07 12.44 -4.55
CA TYR A 140 27.50 12.21 -4.77
C TYR A 140 27.96 10.86 -4.22
N ILE A 141 27.48 10.46 -3.04
CA ILE A 141 27.84 9.15 -2.46
C ILE A 141 27.22 8.06 -3.33
N SER A 142 25.92 8.14 -3.63
CA SER A 142 25.23 7.13 -4.43
C SER A 142 25.85 6.92 -5.82
N HIS A 143 26.28 7.99 -6.49
CA HIS A 143 26.91 7.92 -7.81
C HIS A 143 28.35 7.39 -7.79
N ASN A 144 29.08 7.57 -6.69
CA ASN A 144 30.50 7.20 -6.60
C ASN A 144 30.75 5.97 -5.70
N PHE A 145 29.70 5.35 -5.18
CA PHE A 145 29.82 4.16 -4.33
C PHE A 145 30.08 2.91 -5.17
N ASP A 146 31.21 2.25 -4.91
CA ASP A 146 31.53 0.96 -5.52
C ASP A 146 30.78 -0.18 -4.81
N ARG A 147 29.90 -0.87 -5.53
CA ARG A 147 28.97 -1.87 -4.99
C ARG A 147 29.40 -3.30 -5.32
N THR A 148 29.29 -4.20 -4.35
CA THR A 148 29.38 -5.64 -4.62
C THR A 148 28.13 -6.11 -5.36
N PHE A 149 28.28 -7.06 -6.29
CA PHE A 149 27.18 -7.58 -7.10
C PHE A 149 26.02 -8.15 -6.28
N SER A 150 26.28 -8.86 -5.17
CA SER A 150 25.24 -9.43 -4.32
C SER A 150 25.73 -9.73 -2.90
N SER A 151 24.79 -9.85 -1.97
CA SER A 151 25.04 -10.23 -0.58
C SER A 151 24.83 -11.73 -0.30
N LEU A 152 24.51 -12.55 -1.31
CA LEU A 152 24.20 -13.98 -1.16
C LEU A 152 25.28 -14.75 -0.38
N ASP A 153 26.55 -14.55 -0.70
CA ASP A 153 27.64 -15.26 -0.02
C ASP A 153 27.78 -14.88 1.46
N LYS A 154 27.31 -13.67 1.84
CA LYS A 154 27.24 -13.28 3.26
C LYS A 154 26.12 -14.07 3.95
N TYR A 155 24.94 -14.15 3.35
CA TYR A 155 23.83 -14.93 3.91
C TYR A 155 24.14 -16.42 4.03
N ARG A 156 24.79 -17.03 3.03
CA ARG A 156 25.26 -18.44 3.10
C ARG A 156 26.20 -18.69 4.28
N LYS A 157 27.01 -17.70 4.66
CA LYS A 157 27.93 -17.79 5.81
C LYS A 157 27.25 -17.52 7.15
N LEU A 158 26.19 -16.71 7.18
CA LEU A 158 25.49 -16.32 8.41
C LEU A 158 24.44 -17.35 8.81
N LEU A 159 23.67 -17.86 7.85
CA LEU A 159 22.59 -18.81 8.08
C LEU A 159 23.11 -20.12 8.70
N GLY A 160 22.34 -20.68 9.65
CA GLY A 160 22.70 -21.92 10.34
C GLY A 160 23.64 -21.76 11.55
N ASN A 161 24.11 -20.54 11.86
CA ASN A 161 24.98 -20.29 13.03
C ASN A 161 24.18 -19.82 14.26
N ASP A 162 23.08 -20.51 14.57
CA ASP A 162 22.16 -20.14 15.67
C ASP A 162 21.57 -18.72 15.59
N LEU A 163 21.57 -18.14 14.39
CA LEU A 163 20.97 -16.84 14.11
C LEU A 163 19.51 -17.00 13.69
N LYS A 164 18.64 -16.16 14.27
CA LYS A 164 17.29 -15.93 13.74
C LYS A 164 17.37 -14.83 12.70
N VAL A 165 16.94 -15.12 11.47
CA VAL A 165 16.97 -14.17 10.36
C VAL A 165 15.54 -13.87 9.94
N LEU A 166 15.18 -12.58 9.90
CA LEU A 166 13.93 -12.11 9.33
C LEU A 166 14.24 -11.30 8.07
N ILE A 167 13.66 -11.73 6.96
CA ILE A 167 13.54 -10.92 5.75
C ILE A 167 12.08 -10.50 5.62
N TYR A 168 11.82 -9.24 5.30
CA TYR A 168 10.46 -8.79 5.10
C TYR A 168 10.35 -7.79 3.95
N SER A 169 9.20 -7.79 3.28
CA SER A 169 8.88 -6.90 2.16
C SER A 169 7.49 -6.29 2.36
N GLY A 170 7.32 -5.03 2.01
CA GLY A 170 5.99 -4.50 1.72
C GLY A 170 5.51 -5.06 0.39
N ASP A 171 4.25 -5.52 0.30
CA ASP A 171 3.73 -6.10 -0.94
C ASP A 171 3.37 -5.05 -2.02
N ALA A 172 3.32 -3.77 -1.65
CA ALA A 172 3.09 -2.62 -2.53
C ALA A 172 4.40 -1.88 -2.91
N ASP A 173 5.57 -2.47 -2.65
CA ASP A 173 6.87 -1.96 -3.10
C ASP A 173 7.21 -2.49 -4.50
N SER A 174 7.44 -1.59 -5.46
CA SER A 174 7.85 -1.98 -6.81
C SER A 174 9.38 -2.00 -7.00
N VAL A 175 10.15 -1.39 -6.09
CA VAL A 175 11.62 -1.31 -6.19
C VAL A 175 12.26 -2.61 -5.70
N VAL A 176 11.95 -3.05 -4.48
CA VAL A 176 12.48 -4.32 -3.94
C VAL A 176 11.31 -5.22 -3.62
N ASN A 177 10.62 -5.61 -4.69
CA ASN A 177 9.37 -6.32 -4.57
C ASN A 177 9.52 -7.72 -3.94
N PHE A 178 8.44 -8.19 -3.35
CA PHE A 178 8.43 -9.46 -2.62
C PHE A 178 8.67 -10.68 -3.51
N ILE A 179 8.36 -10.62 -4.81
CA ILE A 179 8.54 -11.75 -5.75
C ILE A 179 10.03 -12.04 -5.89
N GLY A 180 10.84 -11.02 -6.20
CA GLY A 180 12.30 -11.16 -6.30
C GLY A 180 12.93 -11.60 -4.99
N THR A 181 12.40 -11.10 -3.86
CA THR A 181 12.87 -11.52 -2.53
C THR A 181 12.56 -13.00 -2.25
N GLN A 182 11.38 -13.50 -2.64
CA GLN A 182 11.05 -14.92 -2.51
C GLN A 182 11.94 -15.79 -3.38
N ARG A 183 12.12 -15.42 -4.66
CA ARG A 183 12.99 -16.15 -5.58
C ARG A 183 14.43 -16.18 -5.10
N TRP A 184 14.95 -15.05 -4.63
CA TRP A 184 16.27 -14.96 -3.99
C TRP A 184 16.44 -15.94 -2.82
N ILE A 185 15.38 -16.25 -2.08
CA ILE A 185 15.40 -17.24 -0.99
C ILE A 185 15.32 -18.68 -1.52
N THR A 186 14.47 -18.93 -2.53
CA THR A 186 14.05 -20.30 -2.89
C THR A 186 14.76 -20.90 -4.09
N GLU A 187 15.26 -20.08 -5.01
CA GLU A 187 15.83 -20.55 -6.28
C GLU A 187 17.31 -20.95 -6.15
N ASP A 188 17.76 -21.81 -7.07
CA ASP A 188 19.10 -22.43 -7.05
C ASP A 188 20.23 -21.41 -7.25
N ASP A 189 19.97 -20.35 -7.99
CA ASP A 189 20.87 -19.23 -8.23
C ASP A 189 20.91 -18.23 -7.04
N GLY A 190 19.90 -18.31 -6.16
CA GLY A 190 19.77 -17.63 -4.88
C GLY A 190 20.33 -18.42 -3.69
N LEU A 191 19.55 -18.49 -2.60
CA LEU A 191 19.91 -19.24 -1.39
C LEU A 191 19.52 -20.72 -1.44
N ALA A 192 18.61 -21.11 -2.35
CA ALA A 192 18.09 -22.47 -2.48
C ALA A 192 17.55 -23.07 -1.17
N LEU A 193 16.97 -22.24 -0.29
CA LEU A 193 16.47 -22.69 1.00
C LEU A 193 15.16 -23.46 0.85
N LYS A 194 15.06 -24.59 1.54
CA LYS A 194 13.83 -25.38 1.60
C LYS A 194 12.84 -24.79 2.60
N PRO A 195 11.55 -24.70 2.25
CA PRO A 195 10.51 -24.32 3.20
C PRO A 195 10.43 -25.31 4.38
N ALA A 196 10.46 -24.77 5.59
CA ALA A 196 10.19 -25.49 6.84
C ALA A 196 8.72 -25.37 7.27
N SER A 197 7.96 -24.44 6.68
CA SER A 197 6.52 -24.31 6.87
C SER A 197 5.81 -24.00 5.55
N PRO A 198 4.48 -24.23 5.44
CA PRO A 198 3.70 -23.70 4.32
C PRO A 198 3.62 -22.16 4.40
N TRP A 199 3.29 -21.54 3.26
CA TRP A 199 2.92 -20.13 3.16
C TRP A 199 1.59 -19.89 3.88
N ARG A 200 1.56 -18.97 4.87
CA ARG A 200 0.38 -18.71 5.69
C ARG A 200 0.20 -17.23 5.97
N ALA A 201 -1.05 -16.80 6.14
CA ALA A 201 -1.34 -15.48 6.65
C ALA A 201 -0.87 -15.36 8.12
N TRP A 202 -0.42 -14.17 8.51
CA TRP A 202 -0.25 -13.80 9.92
C TRP A 202 -1.16 -12.63 10.26
N LEU A 203 -1.64 -12.62 11.51
CA LEU A 203 -2.51 -11.58 12.02
C LEU A 203 -1.69 -10.51 12.71
N GLY A 204 -2.12 -9.26 12.56
CA GLY A 204 -1.64 -8.15 13.37
C GLY A 204 -2.35 -8.11 14.73
N PRO A 205 -1.95 -7.17 15.60
CA PRO A 205 -2.61 -6.95 16.90
C PRO A 205 -4.08 -6.49 16.78
N ASP A 206 -4.46 -5.98 15.60
CA ASP A 206 -5.81 -5.57 15.22
C ASP A 206 -6.70 -6.74 14.75
N ASP A 207 -6.25 -7.98 14.91
CA ASP A 207 -6.92 -9.21 14.46
C ASP A 207 -7.20 -9.23 12.94
N GLN A 208 -6.45 -8.43 12.17
CA GLN A 208 -6.51 -8.39 10.71
C GLN A 208 -5.32 -9.10 10.10
N ILE A 209 -5.49 -9.61 8.88
CA ILE A 209 -4.36 -10.12 8.10
C ILE A 209 -3.36 -8.98 7.88
N ALA A 210 -2.21 -9.10 8.53
CA ALA A 210 -1.11 -8.16 8.40
C ALA A 210 -0.17 -8.51 7.24
N GLY A 211 -0.26 -9.74 6.73
CA GLY A 211 0.45 -10.21 5.56
C GLY A 211 0.58 -11.72 5.57
N TYR A 212 1.61 -12.23 4.89
CA TYR A 212 1.88 -13.66 4.80
C TYR A 212 3.31 -13.98 5.20
N HIS A 213 3.56 -15.22 5.58
CA HIS A 213 4.87 -15.66 6.02
C HIS A 213 5.18 -17.10 5.66
N GLN A 214 6.47 -17.40 5.63
CA GLN A 214 7.00 -18.74 5.51
C GLN A 214 8.32 -18.86 6.25
N ARG A 215 8.47 -19.96 7.00
CA ARG A 215 9.73 -20.33 7.64
C ARG A 215 10.51 -21.23 6.69
N PHE A 216 11.81 -21.03 6.67
CA PHE A 216 12.77 -21.80 5.90
C PHE A 216 13.72 -22.52 6.85
N GLU A 217 14.48 -23.47 6.32
CA GLU A 217 15.61 -24.05 7.03
C GLU A 217 16.64 -22.98 7.44
N LEU A 218 17.58 -23.36 8.30
CA LEU A 218 18.68 -22.50 8.78
C LEU A 218 18.24 -21.21 9.52
N GLY A 219 17.00 -21.18 10.02
CA GLY A 219 16.51 -20.12 10.91
C GLY A 219 15.97 -18.87 10.21
N LEU A 220 15.82 -18.89 8.87
CA LEU A 220 15.26 -17.77 8.11
C LEU A 220 13.73 -17.81 8.10
N THR A 221 13.12 -16.65 8.34
CA THR A 221 11.69 -16.41 8.13
C THR A 221 11.52 -15.27 7.13
N PHE A 222 10.66 -15.48 6.13
CA PHE A 222 10.23 -14.42 5.23
C PHE A 222 8.81 -13.99 5.57
N LYS A 223 8.55 -12.68 5.61
CA LYS A 223 7.21 -12.10 5.81
C LYS A 223 6.91 -11.01 4.78
N THR A 224 5.71 -11.02 4.20
CA THR A 224 5.15 -9.83 3.57
C THR A 224 4.35 -9.01 4.57
N VAL A 225 4.27 -7.70 4.35
CA VAL A 225 3.36 -6.80 5.08
C VAL A 225 2.36 -6.20 4.09
N LYS A 226 1.09 -6.53 4.30
CA LYS A 226 0.00 -6.26 3.37
C LYS A 226 -0.34 -4.78 3.30
N GLY A 227 -0.34 -4.24 2.09
CA GLY A 227 -0.62 -2.83 1.79
C GLY A 227 0.52 -1.90 2.22
N ALA A 228 1.71 -2.42 2.50
CA ALA A 228 2.88 -1.62 2.82
C ALA A 228 3.78 -1.46 1.59
N GLY A 229 4.38 -0.28 1.45
CA GLY A 229 5.45 -0.03 0.48
C GLY A 229 6.84 -0.40 1.03
N HIS A 230 7.88 0.16 0.42
CA HIS A 230 9.30 -0.02 0.75
C HIS A 230 9.59 0.31 2.22
N MET A 231 9.04 1.42 2.71
CA MET A 231 9.14 1.84 4.11
C MET A 231 7.98 1.27 4.94
N VAL A 232 8.03 -0.04 5.21
CA VAL A 232 6.97 -0.76 5.94
C VAL A 232 6.52 -0.07 7.23
N PRO A 233 7.41 0.35 8.16
CA PRO A 233 6.98 0.99 9.40
C PRO A 233 6.32 2.35 9.19
N ALA A 234 6.62 3.03 8.08
CA ALA A 234 5.98 4.30 7.76
C ALA A 234 4.54 4.07 7.27
N VAL A 235 4.33 3.10 6.35
CA VAL A 235 3.02 2.86 5.72
C VAL A 235 2.07 2.05 6.61
N ARG A 236 2.60 1.07 7.36
CA ARG A 236 1.83 0.18 8.24
C ARG A 236 2.46 0.13 9.64
N PRO A 237 2.41 1.22 10.42
CA PRO A 237 3.14 1.34 11.70
C PRO A 237 2.78 0.27 12.73
N LEU A 238 1.49 -0.06 12.92
CA LEU A 238 1.08 -1.13 13.84
C LEU A 238 1.73 -2.46 13.46
N HIS A 239 1.55 -2.85 12.19
CA HIS A 239 2.00 -4.15 11.67
C HIS A 239 3.53 -4.21 11.61
N GLY A 240 4.20 -3.09 11.31
CA GLY A 240 5.65 -2.97 11.35
C GLY A 240 6.23 -3.08 12.76
N LEU A 241 5.60 -2.46 13.76
CA LEU A 241 6.02 -2.59 15.15
C LEU A 241 5.77 -4.01 15.68
N HIS A 242 4.60 -4.58 15.39
CA HIS A 242 4.30 -5.96 15.78
C HIS A 242 5.27 -6.97 15.15
N LEU A 243 5.61 -6.78 13.88
CA LEU A 243 6.63 -7.56 13.17
C LEU A 243 7.97 -7.53 13.92
N PHE A 244 8.41 -6.34 14.32
CA PHE A 244 9.64 -6.13 15.07
C PHE A 244 9.59 -6.80 16.45
N ASP A 245 8.52 -6.59 17.21
CA ASP A 245 8.38 -7.16 18.56
C ASP A 245 8.34 -8.69 18.52
N CYS A 246 7.64 -9.30 17.56
CA CYS A 246 7.64 -10.76 17.39
C CYS A 246 9.00 -11.30 16.97
N PHE A 247 9.77 -10.55 16.18
CA PHE A 247 11.14 -10.95 15.85
C PHE A 247 12.05 -10.96 17.09
N ILE A 248 11.99 -9.91 17.91
CA ILE A 248 12.85 -9.75 19.09
C ILE A 248 12.44 -10.71 20.22
N PHE A 249 11.16 -10.75 20.56
CA PHE A 249 10.68 -11.48 21.74
C PHE A 249 10.19 -12.89 21.44
N GLY A 250 9.92 -13.20 20.17
CA GLY A 250 9.26 -14.42 19.74
C GLY A 250 7.73 -14.32 19.77
N ASP A 251 7.08 -15.14 18.94
CA ASP A 251 5.63 -15.14 18.71
C ASP A 251 4.82 -15.29 20.02
N ASP A 252 5.30 -16.11 20.96
CA ASP A 252 4.62 -16.38 22.23
C ASP A 252 4.54 -15.16 23.15
N LYS A 253 5.55 -14.27 23.09
CA LYS A 253 5.64 -13.09 23.95
C LYS A 253 5.06 -11.85 23.29
N CYS A 254 5.24 -11.69 21.98
CA CYS A 254 4.78 -10.49 21.29
C CYS A 254 3.24 -10.40 21.23
N THR A 255 2.54 -11.53 21.24
CA THR A 255 1.07 -11.59 21.25
C THR A 255 0.46 -11.06 22.55
N ALA A 256 1.24 -10.97 23.62
CA ALA A 256 0.82 -10.35 24.89
C ALA A 256 1.06 -8.83 24.94
N ILE A 257 1.74 -8.25 23.94
CA ILE A 257 2.01 -6.81 23.89
C ILE A 257 0.72 -6.09 23.46
N THR A 258 0.36 -5.06 24.21
CA THR A 258 -0.78 -4.20 23.89
C THR A 258 -0.30 -2.94 23.20
N TYR A 259 -1.01 -2.55 22.15
CA TYR A 259 -0.72 -1.34 21.37
C TYR A 259 -1.86 -0.33 21.56
N PRO A 260 -1.59 0.98 21.40
CA PRO A 260 -2.64 1.99 21.35
C PRO A 260 -3.65 1.63 20.25
N THR A 261 -4.95 1.72 20.54
CA THR A 261 -6.00 1.44 19.56
C THR A 261 -6.71 2.70 19.08
N ASP A 262 -6.98 2.79 17.79
CA ASP A 262 -7.75 3.88 17.19
C ASP A 262 -9.26 3.52 17.02
N PRO A 263 -10.15 4.47 16.70
CA PRO A 263 -11.56 4.18 16.48
C PRO A 263 -11.84 3.19 15.33
N PHE A 264 -11.06 3.22 14.25
CA PHE A 264 -11.21 2.29 13.12
C PHE A 264 -10.76 0.88 13.46
N GLU A 265 -9.82 0.72 14.39
CA GLU A 265 -9.44 -0.58 14.91
C GLU A 265 -10.48 -1.14 15.85
N ARG A 266 -11.15 -0.30 16.64
CA ARG A 266 -12.33 -0.71 17.42
C ARG A 266 -13.47 -1.16 16.51
N GLU A 267 -13.67 -0.49 15.38
CA GLU A 267 -14.61 -0.90 14.35
C GLU A 267 -14.20 -2.24 13.71
N ALA A 268 -12.94 -2.38 13.31
CA ALA A 268 -12.40 -3.59 12.70
C ALA A 268 -12.41 -4.81 13.65
N ALA A 269 -12.21 -4.59 14.95
CA ALA A 269 -12.28 -5.61 15.99
C ALA A 269 -13.73 -6.03 16.35
N GLY A 270 -14.74 -5.51 15.64
CA GLY A 270 -16.15 -5.86 15.87
C GLY A 270 -16.69 -5.38 17.22
N GLY A 271 -16.16 -4.26 17.73
CA GLY A 271 -16.45 -3.76 19.07
C GLY A 271 -17.95 -3.61 19.36
N ALA A 272 -18.42 -4.31 20.38
CA ALA A 272 -19.68 -3.96 21.03
C ALA A 272 -19.54 -2.55 21.63
N PHE A 273 -20.42 -1.63 21.24
CA PHE A 273 -20.53 -0.32 21.88
C PHE A 273 -20.90 -0.52 23.35
N GLY A 274 -19.93 -0.33 24.25
CA GLY A 274 -20.24 -0.14 25.67
C GLY A 274 -21.11 1.11 25.84
N PRO A 275 -22.04 1.14 26.81
CA PRO A 275 -22.85 2.33 27.04
C PRO A 275 -21.94 3.53 27.27
N ALA A 276 -22.20 4.61 26.53
CA ALA A 276 -21.45 5.85 26.59
C ALA A 276 -21.19 6.24 28.06
N SER A 277 -19.92 6.48 28.41
CA SER A 277 -19.60 7.05 29.70
C SER A 277 -20.26 8.43 29.77
N LYS A 278 -21.20 8.59 30.71
CA LYS A 278 -21.78 9.89 31.07
C LYS A 278 -20.66 10.91 31.29
N LYS A 279 -20.53 11.87 30.36
CA LYS A 279 -19.90 13.17 30.54
C LYS A 279 -20.26 14.04 29.34
N ASP A 280 -21.40 14.71 29.43
CA ASP A 280 -21.55 16.17 29.41
C ASP A 280 -23.04 16.48 29.16
N ASP A 281 -23.68 17.12 30.15
CA ASP A 281 -25.12 17.20 30.40
C ASP A 281 -25.89 18.22 29.53
N ASP A 282 -25.41 18.58 28.33
CA ASP A 282 -26.04 19.65 27.53
C ASP A 282 -26.67 19.21 26.19
N ASP A 283 -26.43 17.97 25.70
CA ASP A 283 -26.96 17.49 24.40
C ASP A 283 -28.20 16.57 24.51
N GLU A 284 -28.65 16.25 25.73
CA GLU A 284 -29.74 15.27 25.97
C GLU A 284 -31.12 15.74 25.46
N HIS A 285 -31.28 17.03 25.13
CA HIS A 285 -32.52 17.56 24.55
C HIS A 285 -32.60 17.50 23.02
N HIS A 286 -31.48 17.36 22.31
CA HIS A 286 -31.51 17.24 20.85
C HIS A 286 -31.71 15.80 20.37
N ASP A 287 -31.13 14.82 21.07
CA ASP A 287 -31.22 13.41 20.70
C ASP A 287 -32.58 12.78 21.03
N ALA A 288 -33.24 13.21 22.11
CA ALA A 288 -34.59 12.76 22.44
C ALA A 288 -35.62 13.22 21.39
N ALA A 289 -35.45 14.43 20.84
CA ALA A 289 -36.31 14.96 19.79
C ALA A 289 -36.11 14.21 18.46
N LEU A 290 -34.87 13.85 18.10
CA LEU A 290 -34.57 13.11 16.88
C LEU A 290 -35.02 11.63 16.98
N ALA A 291 -34.87 11.01 18.15
CA ALA A 291 -35.36 9.66 18.41
C ALA A 291 -36.90 9.57 18.34
N GLN A 292 -37.61 10.54 18.91
CA GLN A 292 -39.08 10.62 18.78
C GLN A 292 -39.53 10.85 17.33
N GLN A 293 -38.80 11.66 16.56
CA GLN A 293 -39.09 11.88 15.15
C GLN A 293 -38.86 10.60 14.31
N THR A 294 -37.82 9.83 14.63
CA THR A 294 -37.48 8.58 13.94
C THR A 294 -38.50 7.47 14.26
N SER A 295 -38.90 7.31 15.53
CA SER A 295 -39.94 6.35 15.90
C SER A 295 -41.32 6.71 15.33
N ALA A 296 -41.68 8.00 15.28
CA ALA A 296 -42.93 8.42 14.64
C ALA A 296 -42.93 8.13 13.14
N THR A 297 -41.80 8.30 12.47
CA THR A 297 -41.64 8.03 11.02
C THR A 297 -41.71 6.52 10.72
N VAL A 298 -41.12 5.68 11.57
CA VAL A 298 -41.16 4.22 11.44
C VAL A 298 -42.57 3.66 11.73
N SER A 299 -43.27 4.19 12.74
CA SER A 299 -44.65 3.81 13.01
C SER A 299 -45.62 4.23 11.90
N GLN A 300 -45.40 5.40 11.27
CA GLN A 300 -46.16 5.79 10.07
C GLN A 300 -45.87 4.87 8.88
N ALA A 301 -44.62 4.49 8.66
CA ALA A 301 -44.24 3.58 7.56
C ALA A 301 -44.87 2.18 7.73
N ASN A 302 -44.87 1.63 8.95
CA ASN A 302 -45.47 0.32 9.22
C ASN A 302 -47.00 0.35 9.11
N ALA A 303 -47.67 1.41 9.57
CA ALA A 303 -49.12 1.56 9.41
C ALA A 303 -49.54 1.71 7.94
N THR A 304 -48.69 2.31 7.09
CA THR A 304 -48.94 2.38 5.64
C THR A 304 -48.67 1.07 4.90
N ALA A 305 -47.78 0.21 5.43
CA ALA A 305 -47.47 -1.09 4.84
C ALA A 305 -48.56 -2.14 5.12
N GLU A 306 -49.20 -2.10 6.29
CA GLU A 306 -50.30 -3.02 6.63
C GLU A 306 -51.63 -2.68 5.93
N ALA A 307 -51.79 -1.46 5.40
CA ALA A 307 -52.99 -1.02 4.69
C ALA A 307 -52.99 -1.30 3.17
N ALA A 308 -51.89 -1.82 2.61
CA ALA A 308 -51.77 -2.11 1.19
C ALA A 308 -52.18 -3.55 0.86
N SER A 309 -53.37 -3.75 0.30
CA SER A 309 -53.80 -5.06 -0.21
C SER A 309 -52.90 -5.53 -1.35
N GLY A 310 -52.67 -6.84 -1.46
CA GLY A 310 -51.71 -7.49 -2.36
C GLY A 310 -51.86 -7.23 -3.87
N ALA A 311 -52.82 -6.39 -4.30
CA ALA A 311 -52.97 -5.97 -5.69
C ALA A 311 -52.02 -4.79 -6.08
N THR A 312 -51.52 -3.99 -5.13
CA THR A 312 -50.63 -2.86 -5.44
C THR A 312 -49.17 -3.29 -5.63
N VAL A 313 -48.71 -4.33 -4.93
CA VAL A 313 -47.33 -4.84 -5.03
C VAL A 313 -47.04 -5.42 -6.42
N SER A 314 -48.02 -6.06 -7.07
CA SER A 314 -47.85 -6.62 -8.42
C SER A 314 -47.74 -5.55 -9.52
N LEU A 315 -48.33 -4.36 -9.30
CA LEU A 315 -48.30 -3.24 -10.27
C LEU A 315 -46.94 -2.51 -10.24
N PHE A 316 -46.30 -2.39 -9.07
CA PHE A 316 -44.98 -1.77 -8.94
C PHE A 316 -43.86 -2.64 -9.54
N ILE A 317 -43.91 -3.96 -9.33
CA ILE A 317 -42.95 -4.88 -9.93
C ILE A 317 -43.11 -4.90 -11.45
N GLY A 318 -44.34 -4.90 -11.97
CA GLY A 318 -44.62 -4.82 -13.41
C GLY A 318 -44.11 -3.52 -14.06
N CYS A 319 -44.29 -2.37 -13.41
CA CYS A 319 -43.79 -1.08 -13.92
C CYS A 319 -42.25 -1.01 -13.90
N ALA A 320 -41.60 -1.54 -12.88
CA ALA A 320 -40.13 -1.57 -12.80
C ALA A 320 -39.51 -2.42 -13.93
N PHE A 321 -40.10 -3.57 -14.26
CA PHE A 321 -39.65 -4.41 -15.37
C PHE A 321 -39.86 -3.75 -16.75
N LEU A 322 -40.97 -3.02 -16.96
CA LEU A 322 -41.23 -2.28 -18.19
C LEU A 322 -40.27 -1.09 -18.38
N ILE A 323 -39.92 -0.38 -17.30
CA ILE A 323 -38.95 0.73 -17.33
C ILE A 323 -37.54 0.19 -17.60
N LEU A 324 -37.16 -0.96 -17.01
CA LEU A 324 -35.87 -1.59 -17.28
C LEU A 324 -35.77 -2.10 -18.72
N ALA A 325 -36.83 -2.71 -19.25
CA ALA A 325 -36.87 -3.21 -20.62
C ALA A 325 -36.80 -2.07 -21.66
N THR A 326 -37.50 -0.96 -21.41
CA THR A 326 -37.48 0.22 -22.30
C THR A 326 -36.15 0.96 -22.26
N THR A 327 -35.50 1.07 -21.10
CA THR A 327 -34.16 1.67 -20.97
C THR A 327 -33.08 0.80 -21.63
N VAL A 328 -33.12 -0.52 -21.46
CA VAL A 328 -32.20 -1.45 -22.14
C VAL A 328 -32.42 -1.44 -23.66
N TYR A 329 -33.67 -1.40 -24.13
CA TYR A 329 -33.99 -1.30 -25.56
C TYR A 329 -33.53 0.04 -26.16
N ALA A 330 -33.78 1.16 -25.48
CA ALA A 330 -33.33 2.48 -25.91
C ALA A 330 -31.80 2.59 -25.92
N HIS A 331 -31.12 1.99 -24.94
CA HIS A 331 -29.66 1.94 -24.89
C HIS A 331 -29.07 1.09 -26.02
N ARG A 332 -29.63 -0.10 -26.31
CA ARG A 332 -29.23 -0.93 -27.46
C ARG A 332 -29.42 -0.21 -28.79
N ARG A 333 -30.54 0.51 -28.96
CA ARG A 333 -30.83 1.28 -30.18
C ARG A 333 -29.91 2.49 -30.36
N ARG A 334 -29.55 3.19 -29.28
CA ARG A 334 -28.53 4.26 -29.30
C ARG A 334 -27.14 3.72 -29.67
N ARG A 335 -26.76 2.54 -29.18
CA ARG A 335 -25.48 1.89 -29.49
C ARG A 335 -25.38 1.47 -30.97
N GLN A 336 -26.46 0.95 -31.55
CA GLN A 336 -26.53 0.64 -32.99
C GLN A 336 -26.48 1.89 -33.88
N ASN A 337 -27.11 3.00 -33.47
CA ASN A 337 -27.04 4.27 -34.20
C ASN A 337 -25.68 5.00 -34.02
N GLY A 338 -24.99 4.78 -32.89
CA GLY A 338 -23.65 5.32 -32.63
C GLY A 338 -22.57 4.67 -33.50
N HIS A 339 -22.63 3.36 -33.73
CA HIS A 339 -21.70 2.66 -34.63
C HIS A 339 -21.84 3.06 -36.10
N ARG A 340 -22.99 3.60 -36.52
CA ARG A 340 -23.20 4.10 -37.89
C ARG A 340 -22.62 5.51 -38.13
N ARG A 341 -22.26 6.26 -37.08
CA ARG A 341 -21.73 7.63 -37.16
C ARG A 341 -20.20 7.74 -37.08
N GLN A 342 -19.48 6.66 -36.73
CA GLN A 342 -18.02 6.66 -36.61
C GLN A 342 -17.26 6.18 -37.86
N GLN A 343 -17.93 5.89 -38.98
CA GLN A 343 -17.30 5.41 -40.21
C GLN A 343 -16.98 6.49 -41.27
N TYR A 344 -17.14 7.77 -40.96
CA TYR A 344 -16.72 8.86 -41.85
C TYR A 344 -16.09 9.99 -41.06
N HIS A 345 -14.76 10.09 -41.08
CA HIS A 345 -14.01 11.34 -41.30
C HIS A 345 -12.52 11.02 -41.51
N PRO A 346 -11.96 11.27 -42.71
CA PRO A 346 -10.53 11.22 -42.97
C PRO A 346 -9.90 12.59 -42.72
N ILE A 347 -8.75 12.61 -42.02
CA ILE A 347 -7.57 13.43 -42.35
C ILE A 347 -6.36 12.56 -42.06
#